data_AF-A0A7H1KNE8-F1
#
_entry.id   AF-A0A7H1KNE8-F1
#
_cell.length_a   1.000
_cell.length_b   1.000
_cell.length_c   1.000
_cell.angle_alpha   90.00
_cell.angle_beta   90.00
_cell.angle_gamma   90.00
#
_symmetry.space_group_name_H-M   'P 1'
#
loop_
_entity.id
_entity.type
_entity.pdbx_description
1 polymer ?
#
loop_
_entity_poly.entity_id
_entity_poly.type
_entity_poly.pdbx_seq_one_letter_code
_entity_poly.pdbx_strand_id
1 'polypeptide(L)'
;MKMQAIVLIWLLCLLAAGVASAQSSANYALNWSVVGSGGCEMASASYAMQSTVGQTVIGIASENYLLEAGYWYRDAGGVGGEPVTCGDLNGDGQITPADAAIALEIAAGSRPFDVAADVSGDGVVTSLDALMILQVAAGQIGIC
;
A
#
# COMPACT_ATOMS: atom_id res chain seq x y z
N MET A 1 -4.37 41.83 -28.18
CA MET A 1 -3.67 40.70 -28.83
C MET A 1 -2.28 40.42 -28.25
N LYS A 2 -1.36 41.39 -28.18
CA LYS A 2 0.03 41.17 -27.66
C LYS A 2 0.10 40.76 -26.18
N MET A 3 -0.76 41.33 -25.33
CA MET A 3 -0.77 41.05 -23.88
C MET A 3 -1.33 39.65 -23.54
N GLN A 4 -2.29 39.15 -24.33
CA GLN A 4 -2.87 37.81 -24.13
C GLN A 4 -1.88 36.70 -24.51
N ALA A 5 -1.06 36.91 -25.54
CA ALA A 5 -0.01 35.96 -25.92
C ALA A 5 1.06 35.81 -24.81
N ILE A 6 1.42 36.92 -24.15
CA ILE A 6 2.39 36.90 -23.03
C ILE A 6 1.84 36.08 -21.86
N VAL A 7 0.58 36.29 -21.47
CA VAL A 7 -0.05 35.56 -20.37
C VAL A 7 -0.14 34.06 -20.65
N LEU A 8 -0.48 33.67 -21.89
CA LEU A 8 -0.51 32.26 -22.31
C LEU A 8 0.88 31.60 -22.24
N ILE A 9 1.93 32.31 -22.66
CA ILE A 9 3.31 31.82 -22.57
C ILE A 9 3.73 31.63 -21.12
N TRP A 10 3.41 32.58 -20.24
CA TRP A 10 3.70 32.46 -18.80
C TRP A 10 2.97 31.28 -18.15
N LEU A 11 1.69 31.07 -18.46
CA LEU A 11 0.92 29.91 -17.99
C LEU A 11 1.51 28.58 -18.47
N LEU A 12 1.95 28.52 -19.73
CA LEU A 12 2.59 27.33 -20.30
C LEU A 12 3.93 27.03 -19.63
N CYS A 13 4.74 28.06 -19.34
CA CYS A 13 6.00 27.91 -18.59
C CYS A 13 5.77 27.44 -17.15
N LEU A 14 4.71 27.91 -16.49
CA LEU A 14 4.33 27.47 -15.14
C LEU A 14 3.89 26.01 -15.11
N LEU A 15 3.17 25.54 -16.13
CA LEU A 15 2.80 24.14 -16.30
C LEU A 15 4.02 23.24 -16.54
N ALA A 16 5.02 23.71 -17.27
CA ALA A 16 6.25 22.97 -17.54
C ALA A 16 7.20 22.85 -16.33
N ALA A 17 7.09 23.75 -15.34
CA ALA A 17 7.94 23.74 -14.14
C ALA A 17 7.55 22.65 -13.11
N GLY A 18 6.44 21.94 -13.32
CA GLY A 18 5.95 20.90 -12.40
C GLY A 18 6.54 19.50 -12.61
N VAL A 19 7.33 19.27 -13.66
CA VAL A 19 7.91 17.95 -13.97
C VAL A 19 9.39 17.90 -13.61
N ALA A 20 9.71 17.23 -12.50
CA ALA A 20 11.10 16.91 -12.15
C ALA A 20 11.58 15.72 -12.96
N SER A 21 12.34 15.97 -14.02
CA SER A 21 12.97 14.92 -14.84
C SER A 21 14.37 14.59 -14.31
N ALA A 22 14.74 13.30 -14.31
CA ALA A 22 16.10 12.88 -14.01
C ALA A 22 17.07 13.40 -15.09
N GLN A 23 18.19 14.02 -14.71
CA GLN A 23 19.14 14.57 -15.67
C GLN A 23 20.02 13.46 -16.28
N SER A 24 20.02 13.35 -17.61
CA SER A 24 20.92 12.46 -18.36
C SER A 24 21.71 13.22 -19.44
N SER A 25 22.99 12.90 -19.60
CA SER A 25 23.89 13.40 -20.63
C SER A 25 24.62 12.21 -21.29
N ALA A 26 25.32 12.47 -22.40
CA ALA A 26 26.08 11.44 -23.11
C ALA A 26 27.14 10.73 -22.24
N ASN A 27 27.62 11.38 -21.17
CA ASN A 27 28.69 10.85 -20.31
C ASN A 27 28.24 10.57 -18.87
N TYR A 28 27.11 11.13 -18.43
CA TYR A 28 26.63 11.04 -17.04
C TYR A 28 25.11 10.98 -17.01
N ALA A 29 24.55 9.99 -16.32
CA ALA A 29 23.13 9.90 -16.03
C ALA A 29 22.91 9.79 -14.53
N LEU A 30 22.11 10.69 -13.98
CA LEU A 30 21.57 10.53 -12.63
C LEU A 30 20.37 9.60 -12.74
N ASN A 31 20.61 8.30 -12.61
CA ASN A 31 19.53 7.33 -12.54
C ASN A 31 18.98 7.32 -11.12
N TRP A 32 17.67 7.53 -10.97
CA TRP A 32 17.00 7.29 -9.69
C TRP A 32 17.23 5.82 -9.32
N SER A 33 18.03 5.58 -8.30
CA SER A 33 18.33 4.24 -7.80
C SER A 33 18.20 4.27 -6.30
N VAL A 34 17.31 3.43 -5.79
CA VAL A 34 17.18 3.14 -4.37
C VAL A 34 17.97 1.85 -4.11
N VAL A 35 18.81 1.82 -3.09
CA VAL A 35 19.40 0.56 -2.61
C VAL A 35 18.30 -0.19 -1.87
N GLY A 36 17.61 -1.07 -2.58
CA GLY A 36 16.50 -1.89 -2.06
C GLY A 36 16.93 -3.22 -1.44
N SER A 37 18.24 -3.48 -1.31
CA SER A 37 18.75 -4.72 -0.74
C SER A 37 19.73 -4.43 0.39
N GLY A 38 19.51 -5.06 1.54
CA GLY A 38 20.39 -4.90 2.69
C GLY A 38 19.89 -5.41 4.04
N GLY A 39 18.59 -5.69 4.22
CA GLY A 39 18.12 -6.33 5.45
C GLY A 39 17.82 -7.81 5.25
N CYS A 40 18.16 -8.60 6.25
CA CYS A 40 17.60 -9.93 6.46
C CYS A 40 16.32 -9.81 7.30
N GLU A 41 15.44 -10.81 7.22
CA GLU A 41 14.32 -10.91 8.17
C GLU A 41 14.87 -11.07 9.59
N MET A 42 14.55 -10.11 10.45
CA MET A 42 14.85 -10.16 11.87
C MET A 42 13.59 -10.64 12.59
N ALA A 43 13.59 -11.91 13.01
CA ALA A 43 12.43 -12.54 13.64
C ALA A 43 12.72 -13.05 15.06
N SER A 44 11.66 -13.09 15.87
CA SER A 44 11.55 -13.72 17.18
C SER A 44 10.29 -14.60 17.18
N ALA A 45 9.98 -15.27 18.30
CA ALA A 45 8.78 -16.10 18.42
C ALA A 45 7.45 -15.34 18.21
N SER A 46 7.47 -14.00 18.28
CA SER A 46 6.25 -13.18 18.23
C SER A 46 6.34 -11.99 17.29
N TYR A 47 7.49 -11.73 16.68
CA TYR A 47 7.72 -10.53 15.86
C TYR A 47 8.65 -10.85 14.70
N ALA A 48 8.34 -10.37 13.51
CA ALA A 48 9.22 -10.41 12.34
C ALA A 48 9.32 -9.02 11.70
N MET A 49 10.53 -8.64 11.27
CA MET A 49 10.83 -7.33 10.69
C MET A 49 11.68 -7.54 9.43
N GLN A 50 11.26 -6.94 8.32
CA GLN A 50 12.06 -6.85 7.09
C GLN A 50 12.40 -5.37 6.85
N SER A 51 13.67 -5.06 6.61
CA SER A 51 14.14 -3.68 6.40
C SER A 51 15.21 -3.63 5.31
N THR A 52 15.64 -2.43 4.93
CA THR A 52 16.72 -2.23 3.94
C THR A 52 17.74 -1.23 4.49
N VAL A 53 19.01 -1.45 4.19
CA VAL A 53 20.10 -0.56 4.65
C VAL A 53 19.96 0.80 3.97
N GLY A 54 19.91 1.86 4.76
CA GLY A 54 19.89 3.24 4.25
C GLY A 54 18.50 3.85 4.09
N GLN A 55 17.42 3.16 4.46
CA GLN A 55 16.10 3.79 4.53
C GLN A 55 15.91 4.49 5.88
N THR A 56 15.62 5.79 5.83
CA THR A 56 15.26 6.58 7.01
C THR A 56 13.87 6.18 7.49
N VAL A 57 13.71 5.95 8.80
CA VAL A 57 12.40 5.71 9.42
C VAL A 57 11.52 6.94 9.19
N ILE A 58 10.34 6.74 8.59
CA ILE A 58 9.32 7.77 8.37
C ILE A 58 8.07 7.25 9.08
N GLY A 59 7.85 7.65 10.33
CA GLY A 59 6.69 7.21 11.10
C GLY A 59 6.92 7.26 12.61
N ILE A 60 5.83 7.14 13.37
CA ILE A 60 5.87 7.05 14.84
C ILE A 60 6.29 5.62 15.17
N ALA A 61 7.23 5.46 16.10
CA ALA A 61 7.77 4.16 16.50
C ALA A 61 7.27 3.66 17.86
N SER A 62 6.18 4.24 18.40
CA SER A 62 5.50 3.83 19.65
C SER A 62 4.36 4.78 20.08
N GLU A 63 3.33 4.26 20.78
CA GLU A 63 3.10 4.66 22.19
C GLU A 63 3.51 3.55 23.18
N ASN A 64 3.52 2.27 22.78
CA ASN A 64 4.43 1.28 23.40
C ASN A 64 5.31 0.44 22.44
N TYR A 65 5.16 0.45 21.10
CA TYR A 65 6.21 0.50 20.04
C TYR A 65 5.55 0.29 18.65
N LEU A 66 6.01 1.00 17.63
CA LEU A 66 5.65 0.97 16.21
C LEU A 66 6.98 0.94 15.45
N LEU A 67 7.02 0.46 14.20
CA LEU A 67 8.18 0.70 13.35
C LEU A 67 7.76 0.64 11.88
N GLU A 68 7.54 1.82 11.32
CA GLU A 68 7.18 2.02 9.92
C GLU A 68 8.39 2.62 9.20
N ALA A 69 9.14 1.78 8.48
CA ALA A 69 10.38 2.19 7.84
C ALA A 69 10.29 2.08 6.32
N GLY A 70 10.47 3.22 5.64
CA GLY A 70 10.79 3.28 4.21
C GLY A 70 9.87 4.14 3.33
N TYR A 71 10.39 4.53 2.16
CA TYR A 71 9.63 5.22 1.08
C TYR A 71 8.51 4.33 0.50
N TRP A 72 8.63 3.01 0.67
CA TRP A 72 7.71 1.99 0.15
C TRP A 72 6.66 1.50 1.15
N TYR A 73 6.60 2.10 2.34
CA TYR A 73 5.71 1.67 3.41
C TYR A 73 4.21 1.76 3.03
N ARG A 74 3.86 2.53 1.98
CA ARG A 74 2.47 2.86 1.63
C ARG A 74 1.86 2.12 0.43
N ASP A 75 2.56 1.17 -0.18
CA ASP A 75 1.98 0.36 -1.27
C ASP A 75 1.44 -1.01 -0.80
N ALA A 76 1.47 -1.28 0.51
CA ALA A 76 0.79 -2.39 1.16
C ALA A 76 -0.39 -1.88 2.01
N GLY A 77 -1.49 -1.50 1.36
CA GLY A 77 -2.80 -1.28 2.00
C GLY A 77 -2.92 -0.08 2.96
N GLY A 78 -3.74 0.91 2.57
CA GLY A 78 -4.48 1.76 3.52
C GLY A 78 -3.67 2.77 4.33
N VAL A 79 -3.68 4.03 3.88
CA VAL A 79 -3.22 5.16 4.69
C VAL A 79 -4.29 5.64 5.65
N GLY A 80 -4.22 5.15 6.88
CA GLY A 80 -5.08 5.63 7.95
C GLY A 80 -5.08 4.72 9.16
N GLY A 81 -3.95 4.60 9.86
CA GLY A 81 -3.91 4.38 11.31
C GLY A 81 -4.56 3.12 11.91
N GLU A 82 -5.05 2.18 11.11
CA GLU A 82 -5.54 0.89 11.60
C GLU A 82 -4.75 -0.22 10.91
N PRO A 83 -4.31 -1.26 11.63
CA PRO A 83 -3.67 -2.41 11.00
C PRO A 83 -4.60 -2.92 9.90
N VAL A 84 -4.07 -3.16 8.70
CA VAL A 84 -4.81 -3.82 7.61
C VAL A 84 -5.27 -5.15 8.17
N THR A 85 -6.51 -5.18 8.64
CA THR A 85 -7.09 -6.33 9.30
C THR A 85 -7.54 -7.22 8.15
N CYS A 86 -6.84 -8.34 8.00
CA CYS A 86 -7.15 -9.37 7.03
C CYS A 86 -8.66 -9.69 7.08
N GLY A 87 -9.37 -9.54 5.97
CA GLY A 87 -10.82 -9.75 5.93
C GLY A 87 -11.70 -8.60 6.42
N ASP A 88 -11.16 -7.44 6.82
CA ASP A 88 -11.91 -6.19 6.98
C ASP A 88 -11.81 -5.36 5.69
N LEU A 89 -12.85 -5.44 4.85
CA LEU A 89 -12.86 -4.86 3.52
C LEU A 89 -13.63 -3.53 3.47
N ASN A 90 -14.23 -3.14 4.58
CA ASN A 90 -14.95 -1.90 4.72
C ASN A 90 -14.25 -0.89 5.65
N GLY A 91 -13.25 -1.34 6.42
CA GLY A 91 -12.39 -0.53 7.27
C GLY A 91 -13.04 -0.07 8.57
N ASP A 92 -14.04 -0.79 9.07
CA ASP A 92 -14.73 -0.49 10.33
C ASP A 92 -14.11 -1.20 11.56
N GLY A 93 -13.05 -1.97 11.36
CA GLY A 93 -12.34 -2.71 12.39
C GLY A 93 -13.05 -3.99 12.85
N GLN A 94 -14.11 -4.42 12.16
CA GLN A 94 -14.86 -5.64 12.49
C GLN A 94 -14.98 -6.58 11.28
N ILE A 95 -14.69 -7.86 11.48
CA ILE A 95 -14.92 -8.88 10.44
C ILE A 95 -16.38 -9.33 10.52
N THR A 96 -17.16 -8.95 9.52
CA THR A 96 -18.61 -9.21 9.47
C THR A 96 -19.03 -9.86 8.15
N PRO A 97 -20.28 -10.32 8.01
CA PRO A 97 -20.80 -10.76 6.71
C PRO A 97 -20.79 -9.66 5.64
N ALA A 98 -20.66 -8.38 6.01
CA ALA A 98 -20.50 -7.29 5.05
C ALA A 98 -19.17 -7.44 4.28
N ASP A 99 -18.11 -7.81 4.97
CA ASP A 99 -16.79 -8.03 4.35
C ASP A 99 -16.80 -9.26 3.45
N ALA A 100 -17.48 -10.34 3.85
CA ALA A 100 -17.67 -11.51 2.99
C ALA A 100 -18.41 -11.15 1.68
N ALA A 101 -19.38 -10.24 1.74
CA ALA A 101 -20.08 -9.75 0.54
C ALA A 101 -19.14 -8.94 -0.37
N ILE A 102 -18.27 -8.10 0.19
CA ILE A 102 -17.27 -7.36 -0.58
C ILE A 102 -16.26 -8.31 -1.23
N ALA A 103 -15.80 -9.35 -0.53
CA ALA A 103 -14.93 -10.38 -1.09
C ALA A 103 -15.59 -11.13 -2.27
N LEU A 104 -16.90 -11.40 -2.19
CA LEU A 104 -17.66 -11.97 -3.30
C LEU A 104 -17.76 -11.02 -4.49
N GLU A 105 -17.93 -9.72 -4.25
CA GLU A 105 -17.94 -8.70 -5.31
C GLU A 105 -16.57 -8.62 -6.02
N ILE A 106 -15.47 -8.76 -5.28
CA ILE A 106 -14.11 -8.83 -5.83
C ILE A 106 -13.93 -10.13 -6.64
N ALA A 107 -14.32 -11.28 -6.09
CA ALA A 107 -14.26 -12.58 -6.78
C ALA A 107 -15.11 -12.62 -8.06
N ALA A 108 -16.25 -11.92 -8.06
CA ALA A 108 -17.11 -11.74 -9.24
C ALA A 108 -16.58 -10.72 -10.24
N GLY A 109 -15.45 -10.05 -9.95
CA GLY A 109 -14.86 -9.01 -10.79
C GLY A 109 -15.64 -7.70 -10.82
N SER A 110 -16.57 -7.52 -9.89
CA SER A 110 -17.35 -6.27 -9.75
C SER A 110 -16.58 -5.19 -9.00
N ARG A 111 -15.46 -5.54 -8.33
CA ARG A 111 -14.56 -4.65 -7.60
C ARG A 111 -13.10 -4.96 -7.93
N PRO A 112 -12.18 -3.97 -7.80
CA PRO A 112 -10.76 -4.20 -7.96
C PRO A 112 -10.22 -5.17 -6.91
N PHE A 113 -9.12 -5.84 -7.23
CA PHE A 113 -8.41 -6.74 -6.31
C PHE A 113 -7.99 -5.98 -5.04
N ASP A 114 -8.21 -6.60 -3.89
CA ASP A 114 -7.76 -6.15 -2.58
C ASP A 114 -6.98 -7.28 -1.91
N VAL A 115 -5.79 -6.96 -1.38
CA VAL A 115 -4.94 -7.92 -0.67
C VAL A 115 -5.58 -8.37 0.64
N ALA A 116 -6.40 -7.53 1.29
CA ALA A 116 -7.11 -7.90 2.50
C ALA A 116 -8.22 -8.94 2.24
N ALA A 117 -8.63 -9.11 0.98
CA ALA A 117 -9.65 -10.08 0.59
C ALA A 117 -9.06 -11.46 0.27
N ASP A 118 -7.75 -11.58 0.05
CA ASP A 118 -7.04 -12.84 -0.17
C ASP A 118 -6.61 -13.44 1.17
N VAL A 119 -7.58 -13.97 1.91
CA VAL A 119 -7.36 -14.52 3.26
C VAL A 119 -6.80 -15.95 3.23
N SER A 120 -6.83 -16.60 2.07
CA SER A 120 -6.19 -17.89 1.84
C SER A 120 -4.70 -17.77 1.47
N GLY A 121 -4.27 -16.61 0.95
CA GLY A 121 -2.89 -16.28 0.60
C GLY A 121 -2.40 -16.93 -0.68
N ASP A 122 -3.31 -17.29 -1.60
CA ASP A 122 -2.98 -17.95 -2.86
C ASP A 122 -2.77 -16.97 -4.03
N GLY A 123 -2.95 -15.67 -3.77
CA GLY A 123 -2.82 -14.59 -4.73
C GLY A 123 -4.09 -14.31 -5.54
N VAL A 124 -5.21 -14.98 -5.25
CA VAL A 124 -6.46 -14.87 -5.99
C VAL A 124 -7.67 -14.79 -5.05
N VAL A 125 -8.44 -13.71 -5.14
CA VAL A 125 -9.70 -13.62 -4.38
C VAL A 125 -10.78 -14.46 -5.04
N THR A 126 -11.24 -15.48 -4.34
CA THR A 126 -12.31 -16.39 -4.77
C THR A 126 -13.45 -16.46 -3.74
N SER A 127 -14.49 -17.23 -4.06
CA SER A 127 -15.54 -17.58 -3.10
C SER A 127 -15.02 -18.33 -1.87
N LEU A 128 -13.81 -18.92 -1.93
CA LEU A 128 -13.16 -19.55 -0.79
C LEU A 128 -12.82 -18.51 0.27
N ASP A 129 -12.24 -17.39 -0.14
CA ASP A 129 -11.85 -16.30 0.74
C ASP A 129 -13.07 -15.64 1.39
N ALA A 130 -14.13 -15.42 0.61
CA ALA A 130 -15.40 -14.93 1.14
C ALA A 130 -16.01 -15.88 2.19
N LEU A 131 -15.89 -17.20 1.98
CA LEU A 131 -16.37 -18.19 2.95
C LEU A 131 -15.51 -18.16 4.22
N MET A 132 -14.20 -18.02 4.10
CA MET A 132 -13.29 -17.90 5.25
C MET A 132 -13.61 -16.65 6.08
N ILE A 133 -13.84 -15.50 5.44
CA ILE A 133 -14.28 -14.27 6.11
C ILE A 133 -15.62 -14.47 6.83
N LEU A 134 -16.59 -15.14 6.19
CA LEU A 134 -17.89 -15.42 6.80
C LEU A 134 -17.79 -16.36 8.01
N GLN A 135 -16.90 -17.35 7.96
CA GLN A 135 -16.65 -18.27 9.08
C GLN A 135 -16.02 -17.53 10.27
N VAL A 136 -15.17 -16.55 10.00
CA VAL A 136 -14.53 -15.71 11.04
C VAL A 136 -15.53 -14.76 11.66
N ALA A 137 -16.38 -14.13 10.84
CA ALA A 137 -17.50 -13.34 11.33
C ALA A 137 -18.47 -14.16 12.22
N ALA A 138 -18.59 -15.47 11.96
CA ALA A 138 -19.36 -16.41 12.78
C ALA A 138 -18.60 -16.94 14.02
N GLY A 139 -17.36 -16.52 14.25
CA GLY A 139 -16.51 -16.97 15.35
C GLY A 139 -16.12 -18.46 15.26
N GLN A 140 -16.19 -19.05 14.05
CA GLN A 140 -15.91 -20.47 13.83
C GLN A 140 -14.42 -20.76 13.68
N ILE A 141 -13.67 -19.83 13.12
CA ILE A 141 -12.22 -19.91 12.87
C ILE A 141 -11.58 -18.54 13.09
N GLY A 142 -10.26 -18.52 13.28
CA GLY A 142 -9.46 -17.29 13.15
C GLY A 142 -8.79 -17.28 11.78
N ILE A 143 -8.86 -16.16 11.08
CA ILE A 143 -7.96 -15.79 9.99
C ILE A 143 -7.14 -14.63 10.52
N CYS A 144 -5.83 -14.65 10.30
CA CYS A 144 -4.92 -13.54 10.59
C CYS A 144 -5.20 -12.90 11.98
#